data_AF-A0A8T5K8T7-F1
#
_entry.id   AF-A0A8T5K8T7-F1
#
_cell.length_a   1.000
_cell.length_b   1.000
_cell.length_c   1.000
_cell.angle_alpha   90.00
_cell.angle_beta   90.00
_cell.angle_gamma   90.00
#
_symmetry.space_group_name_H-M   'P 1'
#
loop_
_entity.id
_entity.type
_entity.pdbx_description
1 polymer ?
#
loop_
_entity_poly.entity_id
_entity_poly.type
_entity_poly.pdbx_seq_one_letter_code
_entity_poly.pdbx_strand_id
1 'polypeptide(L)'
;MTSKYDSEIMNNCGEWASASEIVRRVQAYNKGISGKRGDRKSILDAIRNLADDDCLEYREVKNKHEYMRNDKADSELKFSSIMKGFEDIQKMQLDEINTEKIIFLPDHTRLTIDGEMLLDSIQDEMERAYTLMVRMNYQAQLNVITKRSANERSKKLQEHIDKPMKTLTRKYPANMIKEYFQNHVKNLQFKI
;
A
#
# COMPACT_ATOMS: atom_id res chain seq x y z
N MET A 1 -2.40 -0.38 5.17
CA MET A 1 -3.77 0.20 5.20
C MET A 1 -3.82 1.54 4.45
N THR A 2 -4.35 1.55 3.23
CA THR A 2 -4.64 2.79 2.49
C THR A 2 -5.93 3.44 3.00
N SER A 3 -5.91 4.73 3.33
CA SER A 3 -7.12 5.48 3.70
C SER A 3 -7.81 6.04 2.44
N LYS A 4 -9.13 6.24 2.53
CA LYS A 4 -9.91 6.87 1.45
C LYS A 4 -9.51 8.32 1.15
N TYR A 5 -8.67 8.93 2.00
CA TYR A 5 -8.22 10.31 1.85
C TYR A 5 -6.85 10.42 1.17
N ASP A 6 -6.13 9.30 0.99
CA ASP A 6 -4.70 9.33 0.66
C ASP A 6 -4.43 10.03 -0.67
N SER A 7 -5.18 9.71 -1.72
CA SER A 7 -5.03 10.36 -3.03
C SER A 7 -5.24 11.88 -2.95
N GLU A 8 -6.24 12.32 -2.20
CA GLU A 8 -6.55 13.74 -2.06
C GLU A 8 -5.51 14.45 -1.18
N ILE A 9 -5.01 13.80 -0.15
CA ILE A 9 -3.89 14.32 0.66
C ILE A 9 -2.67 14.53 -0.24
N MET A 10 -2.29 13.51 -1.02
CA MET A 10 -1.12 13.57 -1.91
C MET A 10 -1.24 14.69 -2.97
N ASN A 11 -2.45 14.93 -3.50
CA ASN A 11 -2.72 16.03 -4.42
C ASN A 11 -2.56 17.42 -3.79
N ASN A 12 -2.78 17.53 -2.48
CA ASN A 12 -2.68 18.80 -1.74
C ASN A 12 -1.29 19.04 -1.12
N CYS A 13 -0.35 18.12 -1.31
CA CYS A 13 1.01 18.20 -0.77
C CYS A 13 2.08 18.43 -1.85
N GLY A 14 1.75 19.01 -3.01
CA GLY A 14 2.75 19.32 -4.06
C GLY A 14 3.81 20.33 -3.61
N GLU A 15 3.49 21.15 -2.61
CA GLU A 15 4.41 22.04 -1.90
C GLU A 15 4.22 21.85 -0.39
N TRP A 16 5.12 22.42 0.41
CA TRP A 16 4.99 22.43 1.87
C TRP A 16 3.67 23.08 2.29
N ALA A 17 2.82 22.30 2.93
CA ALA A 17 1.54 22.75 3.45
C ALA A 17 1.36 22.30 4.90
N SER A 18 0.74 23.16 5.71
CA SER A 18 0.45 22.80 7.11
C SER A 18 -0.63 21.72 7.19
N ALA A 19 -0.57 20.87 8.23
CA ALA A 19 -1.57 19.83 8.47
C ALA A 19 -3.01 20.39 8.49
N SER A 20 -3.21 21.57 9.08
CA SER A 20 -4.51 22.24 9.15
C SER A 20 -5.02 22.67 7.78
N GLU A 21 -4.13 23.13 6.90
CA GLU A 21 -4.44 23.51 5.53
C GLU A 21 -4.81 22.30 4.67
N ILE A 22 -4.02 21.23 4.74
CA ILE A 22 -4.29 19.97 4.03
C ILE A 22 -5.67 19.44 4.43
N VAL A 23 -5.95 19.34 5.74
CA VAL A 23 -7.26 18.92 6.23
C VAL A 23 -8.39 19.78 5.67
N ARG A 24 -8.22 21.11 5.65
CA ARG A 24 -9.26 22.02 5.13
C ARG A 24 -9.56 21.74 3.66
N ARG A 25 -8.53 21.55 2.83
CA ARG A 25 -8.67 21.28 1.39
C ARG A 25 -9.32 19.91 1.14
N VAL A 26 -8.86 18.87 1.83
CA VAL A 26 -9.44 17.51 1.77
C VAL A 26 -10.92 17.50 2.21
N GLN A 27 -11.27 18.24 3.26
CA GLN A 27 -12.66 18.36 3.73
C GLN A 27 -13.55 19.11 2.73
N ALA A 28 -13.02 20.13 2.06
CA ALA A 28 -13.74 20.88 1.03
C ALA A 28 -14.02 19.99 -0.20
N TYR A 29 -13.01 19.24 -0.65
CA TYR A 29 -13.14 18.26 -1.73
C TYR A 29 -14.21 17.19 -1.40
N ASN A 30 -14.12 16.57 -0.22
CA ASN A 30 -15.10 15.56 0.22
C ASN A 30 -16.53 16.12 0.31
N LYS A 31 -16.67 17.38 0.75
CA LYS A 31 -17.99 18.05 0.79
C LYS A 31 -18.55 18.26 -0.62
N GLY A 32 -17.71 18.59 -1.59
CA GLY A 32 -18.11 18.75 -3.00
C GLY A 32 -18.64 17.46 -3.63
N ILE A 33 -18.12 16.30 -3.21
CA ILE A 33 -18.51 14.99 -3.77
C ILE A 33 -19.66 14.34 -3.01
N SER A 34 -19.58 14.33 -1.68
CA SER A 34 -20.49 13.55 -0.83
C SER A 34 -21.55 14.39 -0.10
N GLY A 35 -21.49 15.72 -0.22
CA GLY A 35 -22.27 16.65 0.60
C GLY A 35 -21.80 16.73 2.07
N LYS A 36 -20.88 15.86 2.50
CA LYS A 36 -20.36 15.78 3.88
C LYS A 36 -18.87 16.08 3.92
N ARG A 37 -18.42 16.76 4.99
CA ARG A 37 -16.99 16.94 5.25
C ARG A 37 -16.39 15.61 5.71
N GLY A 38 -15.15 15.33 5.29
CA GLY A 38 -14.37 14.23 5.84
C GLY A 38 -14.08 14.45 7.33
N ASP A 39 -13.98 13.35 8.08
CA ASP A 39 -13.65 13.41 9.50
C ASP A 39 -12.22 13.93 9.71
N ARG A 40 -12.06 14.95 10.56
CA ARG A 40 -10.77 15.62 10.78
C ARG A 40 -9.73 14.67 11.36
N LYS A 41 -10.11 13.84 12.34
CA LYS A 41 -9.17 12.93 13.01
C LYS A 41 -8.65 11.89 12.02
N SER A 42 -9.56 11.29 11.25
CA SER A 42 -9.23 10.31 10.22
C SER A 42 -8.31 10.88 9.14
N ILE A 43 -8.49 12.14 8.73
CA ILE A 43 -7.59 12.79 7.77
C ILE A 43 -6.20 13.03 8.39
N LEU A 44 -6.13 13.46 9.65
CA LEU A 44 -4.86 13.66 10.34
C LEU A 44 -4.10 12.34 10.52
N ASP A 45 -4.80 11.26 10.86
CA ASP A 45 -4.20 9.93 10.99
C ASP A 45 -3.70 9.43 9.62
N ALA A 46 -4.44 9.68 8.53
CA ALA A 46 -3.98 9.38 7.17
C ALA A 46 -2.72 10.19 6.78
N ILE A 47 -2.64 11.47 7.12
CA ILE A 47 -1.42 12.29 6.87
C ILE A 47 -0.21 11.69 7.60
N ARG A 48 -0.38 11.24 8.86
CA ARG A 48 0.70 10.62 9.63
C ARG A 48 1.14 9.30 9.03
N ASN A 49 0.19 8.42 8.69
CA ASN A 49 0.50 7.14 8.05
C ASN A 49 1.25 7.34 6.74
N LEU A 50 0.86 8.32 5.91
CA LEU A 50 1.57 8.64 4.69
C LEU A 50 3.00 9.17 4.95
N ALA A 51 3.24 9.86 6.05
CA ALA A 51 4.59 10.27 6.45
C ALA A 51 5.42 9.08 6.95
N ASP A 52 4.82 8.19 7.75
CA ASP A 52 5.45 6.96 8.25
C ASP A 52 5.79 6.00 7.09
N ASP A 53 4.95 5.96 6.05
CA ASP A 53 5.17 5.23 4.79
C ASP A 53 6.12 5.97 3.83
N ASP A 54 6.73 7.08 4.26
CA ASP A 54 7.67 7.90 3.49
C ASP A 54 7.09 8.45 2.18
N CYS A 55 5.75 8.53 2.08
CA CYS A 55 5.03 9.18 0.99
C CYS A 55 4.99 10.71 1.16
N LEU A 56 5.09 11.20 2.40
CA LEU A 56 5.20 12.61 2.74
C LEU A 56 6.52 12.89 3.49
N GLU A 57 7.21 13.96 3.11
CA GLU A 57 8.22 14.59 3.95
C GLU A 57 7.53 15.39 5.06
N TYR A 58 8.13 15.38 6.24
CA TYR A 58 7.65 16.11 7.41
C TYR A 58 8.69 17.13 7.88
N ARG A 59 8.21 18.31 8.30
CA ARG A 59 9.02 19.28 9.04
C ARG A 59 8.18 20.03 10.06
N GLU A 60 8.85 20.57 11.06
CA GLU A 60 8.26 21.50 12.01
C GLU A 60 8.81 22.91 11.81
N VAL A 61 7.94 23.86 11.49
CA VAL A 61 8.32 25.27 11.26
C VAL A 61 7.44 26.15 12.12
N LYS A 62 8.04 26.89 13.07
CA LYS A 62 7.33 27.82 13.96
C LYS A 62 6.11 27.17 14.65
N ASN A 63 6.29 25.98 15.22
CA ASN A 63 5.25 25.17 15.88
C ASN A 63 4.10 24.72 14.95
N LYS A 64 4.34 24.67 13.63
CA LYS A 64 3.42 24.09 12.66
C LYS A 64 4.03 22.82 12.06
N HIS A 65 3.25 21.75 12.06
CA HIS A 65 3.54 20.54 11.32
C HIS A 65 3.23 20.76 9.85
N GLU A 66 4.25 20.73 9.00
CA GLU A 66 4.15 20.88 7.57
C GLU A 66 4.55 19.60 6.85
N TYR A 67 3.85 19.32 5.76
CA TYR A 67 4.03 18.14 4.94
C TYR A 67 4.18 18.54 3.48
N MET A 68 4.99 17.78 2.76
CA MET A 68 5.16 17.87 1.32
C MET A 68 5.29 16.47 0.77
N ARG A 69 4.84 16.25 -0.47
CA ARG A 69 4.96 14.96 -1.14
C ARG A 69 6.42 14.59 -1.31
N ASN A 70 6.78 13.37 -0.91
CA ASN A 70 8.13 12.86 -1.10
C ASN A 70 8.30 12.28 -2.51
N ASP A 71 8.57 13.17 -3.46
CA ASP A 71 8.83 12.80 -4.86
C ASP A 71 10.26 12.30 -5.10
N LYS A 72 11.12 12.28 -4.07
CA LYS A 72 12.50 11.78 -4.17
C LYS A 72 12.50 10.27 -4.38
N ALA A 73 13.44 9.82 -5.20
CA ALA A 73 13.67 8.41 -5.43
C ALA A 73 14.43 7.75 -4.30
N ASP A 74 14.10 6.48 -4.03
CA ASP A 74 14.91 5.64 -3.17
C ASP A 74 16.26 5.33 -3.83
N SER A 75 17.33 5.47 -3.06
CA SER A 75 18.65 4.95 -3.44
C SER A 75 18.58 3.43 -3.62
N GLU A 76 19.53 2.85 -4.37
CA GLU A 76 19.56 1.40 -4.54
C GLU A 76 19.73 0.64 -3.21
N LEU A 77 20.46 1.23 -2.26
CA LEU A 77 20.59 0.69 -0.90
C LEU A 77 19.24 0.69 -0.16
N LYS A 78 18.48 1.79 -0.24
CA LYS A 78 17.17 1.89 0.39
C LYS A 78 16.18 0.92 -0.26
N PHE A 79 16.15 0.83 -1.59
CA PHE A 79 15.32 -0.14 -2.30
C PHE A 79 15.69 -1.59 -1.93
N SER A 80 16.98 -1.91 -1.83
CA SER A 80 17.43 -3.24 -1.41
C SER A 80 17.00 -3.59 0.02
N SER A 81 17.04 -2.60 0.93
CA SER A 81 16.55 -2.78 2.31
C SER A 81 15.04 -3.05 2.35
N ILE A 82 14.26 -2.32 1.54
CA ILE A 82 12.82 -2.54 1.40
C ILE A 82 12.55 -3.95 0.88
N MET A 83 13.24 -4.36 -0.20
CA MET A 83 13.11 -5.71 -0.76
C MET A 83 13.46 -6.80 0.24
N LYS A 84 14.48 -6.61 1.08
CA LYS A 84 14.81 -7.56 2.15
C LYS A 84 13.65 -7.71 3.15
N GLY A 85 13.04 -6.60 3.56
CA GLY A 85 11.87 -6.65 4.45
C GLY A 85 10.70 -7.41 3.84
N PHE A 86 10.43 -7.20 2.55
CA PHE A 86 9.47 -8.01 1.79
C PHE A 86 9.87 -9.50 1.81
N GLU A 87 11.11 -9.83 1.45
CA GLU A 87 11.60 -11.22 1.44
C GLU A 87 11.46 -11.94 2.79
N ASP A 88 11.73 -11.24 3.90
CA ASP A 88 11.60 -11.78 5.26
C ASP A 88 10.12 -12.12 5.58
N ILE A 89 9.18 -11.23 5.23
CA ILE A 89 7.74 -11.46 5.45
C ILE A 89 7.21 -12.56 4.53
N GLN A 90 7.56 -12.52 3.25
CA GLN A 90 7.18 -13.57 2.30
C GLN A 90 7.67 -14.94 2.75
N LYS A 91 8.87 -15.03 3.34
CA LYS A 91 9.36 -16.31 3.87
C LYS A 91 8.44 -16.84 4.95
N MET A 92 8.03 -15.99 5.90
CA MET A 92 7.09 -16.37 6.97
C MET A 92 5.74 -16.81 6.39
N GLN A 93 5.20 -16.06 5.42
CA GLN A 93 3.95 -16.42 4.75
C GLN A 93 4.07 -17.75 4.00
N LEU A 94 5.15 -17.98 3.27
CA LEU A 94 5.37 -19.23 2.54
C LEU A 94 5.53 -20.41 3.49
N ASP A 95 6.22 -20.24 4.61
CA ASP A 95 6.35 -21.26 5.65
C ASP A 95 4.96 -21.61 6.21
N GLU A 96 4.11 -20.61 6.47
CA GLU A 96 2.75 -20.82 6.96
C GLU A 96 1.81 -21.45 5.91
N ILE A 97 1.90 -21.02 4.65
CA ILE A 97 1.19 -21.67 3.54
C ILE A 97 1.64 -23.12 3.43
N ASN A 98 2.94 -23.41 3.61
CA ASN A 98 3.52 -24.73 3.41
C ASN A 98 3.21 -25.69 4.56
N THR A 99 3.02 -25.21 5.79
CA THR A 99 2.48 -26.03 6.88
C THR A 99 1.12 -26.65 6.52
N GLU A 100 0.80 -27.80 7.11
CA GLU A 100 -0.51 -28.47 6.98
C GLU A 100 -1.63 -27.76 7.76
N LYS A 101 -1.42 -26.50 8.13
CA LYS A 101 -2.43 -25.69 8.80
C LYS A 101 -3.65 -25.52 7.90
N ILE A 102 -4.82 -25.72 8.48
CA ILE A 102 -6.10 -25.57 7.82
C ILE A 102 -6.37 -24.06 7.66
N ILE A 103 -6.18 -23.51 6.46
CA ILE A 103 -6.53 -22.11 6.14
C ILE A 103 -8.05 -21.94 5.99
N PHE A 104 -8.73 -22.92 5.39
CA PHE A 104 -10.19 -22.95 5.23
C PHE A 104 -10.81 -24.04 6.09
N LEU A 105 -11.89 -23.72 6.79
CA LEU A 105 -12.69 -24.72 7.50
C LEU A 105 -13.14 -25.86 6.56
N PRO A 106 -13.51 -27.05 7.09
CA PRO A 106 -13.92 -28.20 6.27
C PRO A 106 -15.08 -27.93 5.31
N ASP A 107 -15.87 -26.89 5.58
CA ASP A 107 -16.96 -26.44 4.71
C ASP A 107 -16.46 -25.67 3.46
N HIS A 108 -15.16 -25.32 3.40
CA HIS A 108 -14.52 -24.53 2.35
C HIS A 108 -15.19 -23.17 2.08
N THR A 109 -16.01 -22.67 3.01
CA THR A 109 -16.71 -21.38 2.89
C THR A 109 -16.16 -20.32 3.83
N ARG A 110 -15.45 -20.73 4.88
CA ARG A 110 -14.94 -19.85 5.93
C ARG A 110 -13.46 -20.08 6.17
N LEU A 111 -12.75 -19.01 6.52
CA LEU A 111 -11.35 -19.07 6.94
C LEU A 111 -11.25 -19.43 8.42
N THR A 112 -10.15 -20.06 8.80
CA THR A 112 -9.71 -20.09 10.20
C THR A 112 -9.12 -18.73 10.57
N ILE A 113 -8.96 -18.45 11.86
CA ILE A 113 -8.32 -17.20 12.33
C ILE A 113 -6.89 -17.10 11.75
N ASP A 114 -6.12 -18.18 11.80
CA ASP A 114 -4.78 -18.25 11.20
C ASP A 114 -4.83 -18.03 9.68
N GLY A 115 -5.84 -18.59 9.00
CA GLY A 115 -6.05 -18.39 7.57
C GLY A 115 -6.38 -16.95 7.21
N GLU A 116 -7.23 -16.29 7.98
CA GLU A 116 -7.57 -14.87 7.83
C GLU A 116 -6.33 -13.99 8.05
N MET A 117 -5.58 -14.21 9.13
CA MET A 117 -4.35 -13.48 9.42
C MET A 117 -3.29 -13.62 8.31
N LEU A 118 -3.13 -14.84 7.78
CA LEU A 118 -2.20 -15.09 6.68
C LEU A 118 -2.62 -14.36 5.41
N LEU A 119 -3.90 -14.46 5.01
CA LEU A 119 -4.37 -13.85 3.78
C LEU A 119 -4.42 -12.32 3.89
N ASP A 120 -4.75 -11.76 5.05
CA ASP A 120 -4.65 -10.32 5.34
C ASP A 120 -3.19 -9.85 5.22
N SER A 121 -2.23 -10.59 5.78
CA SER A 121 -0.81 -10.27 5.66
C SER A 121 -0.33 -10.25 4.20
N ILE A 122 -0.75 -11.25 3.41
CA ILE A 122 -0.43 -11.30 1.98
C ILE A 122 -1.05 -10.11 1.25
N GLN A 123 -2.31 -9.77 1.56
CA GLN A 123 -2.97 -8.62 0.95
C GLN A 123 -2.25 -7.30 1.28
N ASP A 124 -1.88 -7.08 2.54
CA ASP A 124 -1.16 -5.89 2.98
C ASP A 124 0.19 -5.74 2.25
N GLU A 125 0.94 -6.84 2.08
CA GLU A 125 2.18 -6.81 1.30
C GLU A 125 1.94 -6.51 -0.19
N MET A 126 0.90 -7.09 -0.78
CA MET A 126 0.50 -6.79 -2.15
C MET A 126 0.17 -5.30 -2.32
N GLU A 127 -0.67 -4.75 -1.46
CA GLU A 127 -1.04 -3.33 -1.47
C GLU A 127 0.19 -2.41 -1.36
N ARG A 128 1.12 -2.76 -0.45
CA ARG A 128 2.36 -2.00 -0.26
C ARG A 128 3.27 -2.07 -1.48
N ALA A 129 3.45 -3.25 -2.06
CA ALA A 129 4.28 -3.43 -3.25
C ALA A 129 3.69 -2.69 -4.47
N TYR A 130 2.37 -2.74 -4.66
CA TYR A 130 1.70 -1.96 -5.71
C TYR A 130 1.88 -0.45 -5.51
N THR A 131 1.76 0.04 -4.28
CA THR A 131 1.97 1.45 -3.96
C THR A 131 3.38 1.90 -4.36
N LEU A 132 4.40 1.08 -4.07
CA LEU A 132 5.78 1.36 -4.49
C LEU A 132 5.94 1.34 -6.01
N MET A 133 5.32 0.41 -6.72
CA MET A 133 5.33 0.37 -8.19
C MET A 133 4.73 1.64 -8.80
N VAL A 134 3.57 2.09 -8.30
CA VAL A 134 2.93 3.33 -8.74
C VAL A 134 3.84 4.54 -8.47
N ARG A 135 4.44 4.62 -7.27
CA ARG A 135 5.37 5.70 -6.90
C ARG A 135 6.58 5.74 -7.84
N MET A 136 7.20 4.60 -8.13
CA MET A 136 8.37 4.52 -9.03
C MET A 136 8.01 4.90 -10.47
N ASN A 137 6.84 4.47 -10.96
CA ASN A 137 6.37 4.89 -12.29
C ASN A 137 6.16 6.40 -12.38
N TYR A 138 5.59 7.00 -11.34
CA TYR A 138 5.43 8.45 -11.24
C TYR A 138 6.79 9.16 -11.17
N GLN A 139 7.72 8.68 -10.36
CA GLN A 139 9.09 9.21 -10.28
C GLN A 139 9.84 9.13 -11.62
N ALA A 140 9.58 8.09 -12.42
CA ALA A 140 10.12 7.98 -13.77
C ALA A 140 9.51 9.02 -14.72
N GLN A 141 8.22 9.33 -14.60
CA GLN A 141 7.57 10.41 -15.36
C GLN A 141 8.15 11.78 -15.00
N LEU A 142 8.52 11.98 -13.73
CA LEU A 142 9.20 13.19 -13.24
C LEU A 142 10.70 13.23 -13.56
N ASN A 143 11.26 12.19 -14.22
CA ASN A 143 12.69 12.02 -14.48
C ASN A 143 13.57 11.99 -13.20
N VAL A 144 13.00 11.64 -12.03
CA VAL A 144 13.74 11.46 -10.78
C VAL A 144 14.50 10.12 -10.78
N ILE A 145 13.92 9.09 -11.42
CA ILE A 145 14.61 7.85 -11.79
C ILE A 145 14.48 7.57 -13.28
N THR A 146 15.36 6.72 -13.81
CA THR A 146 15.20 6.25 -15.18
C THR A 146 14.01 5.29 -15.29
N LYS A 147 13.33 5.30 -16.45
CA LYS A 147 12.29 4.31 -16.78
C LYS A 147 12.80 2.88 -16.66
N ARG A 148 14.08 2.64 -16.98
CA ARG A 148 14.74 1.35 -16.82
C ARG A 148 14.76 0.92 -15.35
N SER A 149 15.24 1.77 -14.45
CA SER A 149 15.29 1.49 -13.02
C SER A 149 13.90 1.23 -12.44
N ALA A 150 12.90 2.05 -12.81
CA ALA A 150 11.51 1.85 -12.39
C ALA A 150 10.98 0.47 -12.82
N ASN A 151 11.22 0.08 -14.07
CA ASN A 151 10.80 -1.21 -14.61
C ASN A 151 11.50 -2.39 -13.92
N GLU A 152 12.82 -2.31 -13.73
CA GLU A 152 13.60 -3.36 -13.07
C GLU A 152 13.13 -3.58 -11.62
N ARG A 153 12.90 -2.50 -10.88
CA ARG A 153 12.38 -2.56 -9.50
C ARG A 153 10.94 -3.05 -9.44
N SER A 154 10.08 -2.58 -10.34
CA SER A 154 8.69 -3.05 -10.42
C SER A 154 8.60 -4.54 -10.75
N LYS A 155 9.49 -5.05 -11.60
CA LYS A 155 9.57 -6.48 -11.90
C LYS A 155 9.93 -7.31 -10.66
N LYS A 156 10.90 -6.86 -9.85
CA LYS A 156 11.27 -7.53 -8.59
C LYS A 156 10.10 -7.59 -7.60
N LEU A 157 9.35 -6.49 -7.46
CA LEU A 157 8.16 -6.43 -6.61
C LEU A 157 7.05 -7.37 -7.14
N GLN A 158 6.81 -7.40 -8.45
CA GLN A 158 5.83 -8.30 -9.04
C GLN A 158 6.21 -9.78 -8.84
N GLU A 159 7.48 -10.13 -9.06
CA GLU A 159 7.98 -11.49 -8.80
C GLU A 159 7.85 -11.90 -7.34
N HIS A 160 8.02 -10.94 -6.42
CA HIS A 160 7.76 -11.13 -5.01
C HIS A 160 6.26 -11.43 -4.77
N ILE A 161 5.34 -10.56 -5.17
CA ILE A 161 3.88 -10.75 -4.99
C ILE A 161 3.38 -12.08 -5.59
N ASP A 162 3.91 -12.46 -6.74
CA ASP A 162 3.50 -13.65 -7.47
C ASP A 162 3.75 -14.96 -6.70
N LYS A 163 4.78 -15.01 -5.84
CA LYS A 163 5.22 -16.25 -5.18
C LYS A 163 4.20 -16.79 -4.16
N PRO A 164 3.72 -16.02 -3.17
CA PRO A 164 2.67 -16.47 -2.25
C PRO A 164 1.39 -16.86 -3.00
N MET A 165 0.98 -16.05 -3.99
CA MET A 165 -0.22 -16.31 -4.81
C MET A 165 -0.14 -17.63 -5.58
N LYS A 166 1.01 -17.91 -6.23
CA LYS A 166 1.24 -19.19 -6.92
C LYS A 166 1.25 -20.37 -5.94
N THR A 167 1.77 -20.19 -4.73
CA THR A 167 1.78 -21.26 -3.71
C THR A 167 0.39 -21.53 -3.16
N LEU A 168 -0.39 -20.48 -2.85
CA LEU A 168 -1.78 -20.60 -2.41
C LEU A 168 -2.65 -21.31 -3.44
N THR A 169 -2.57 -20.91 -4.71
CA THR A 169 -3.37 -21.49 -5.80
C THR A 169 -2.99 -22.93 -6.18
N ARG A 170 -1.81 -23.41 -5.74
CA ARG A 170 -1.45 -24.83 -5.83
C ARG A 170 -2.09 -25.68 -4.74
N LYS A 171 -2.35 -25.08 -3.56
CA LYS A 171 -2.94 -25.76 -2.40
C LYS A 171 -4.46 -25.63 -2.33
N TYR A 172 -5.02 -24.53 -2.80
CA TYR A 172 -6.44 -24.21 -2.71
C TYR A 172 -7.03 -23.84 -4.07
N PRO A 173 -8.33 -24.10 -4.30
CA PRO A 173 -9.01 -23.68 -5.52
C PRO A 173 -8.86 -22.18 -5.77
N ALA A 174 -8.46 -21.82 -7.00
CA ALA A 174 -8.17 -20.44 -7.37
C ALA A 174 -9.38 -19.50 -7.20
N ASN A 175 -10.60 -20.00 -7.33
CA ASN A 175 -11.83 -19.22 -7.09
C ASN A 175 -11.96 -18.77 -5.64
N MET A 176 -11.60 -19.61 -4.66
CA MET A 176 -11.70 -19.26 -3.23
C MET A 176 -10.69 -18.17 -2.85
N ILE A 177 -9.46 -18.32 -3.32
CA ILE A 177 -8.40 -17.34 -3.12
C ILE A 177 -8.78 -16.00 -3.79
N LYS A 178 -9.29 -16.07 -5.03
CA LYS A 178 -9.72 -14.89 -5.78
C LYS A 178 -10.90 -14.18 -5.11
N GLU A 179 -11.89 -14.91 -4.62
CA GLU A 179 -13.04 -14.34 -3.94
C GLU A 179 -12.62 -13.60 -2.67
N TYR A 180 -11.72 -14.16 -1.87
CA TYR A 180 -11.19 -13.48 -0.70
C TYR A 180 -10.53 -12.15 -1.08
N PHE A 181 -9.53 -12.18 -1.96
CA PHE A 181 -8.82 -10.94 -2.33
C PHE A 181 -9.74 -9.96 -3.07
N GLN A 182 -10.67 -10.39 -3.92
CA GLN A 182 -11.60 -9.48 -4.58
C GLN A 182 -12.58 -8.80 -3.62
N ASN A 183 -13.02 -9.51 -2.58
CA ASN A 183 -13.95 -8.97 -1.58
C ASN A 183 -13.24 -8.07 -0.56
N HIS A 184 -11.93 -8.27 -0.34
CA HIS A 184 -11.14 -7.52 0.63
C HIS A 184 -10.26 -6.44 -0.01
N VAL A 185 -10.05 -6.46 -1.33
CA VAL A 185 -9.38 -5.39 -2.08
C VAL A 185 -10.18 -4.10 -1.90
N LYS A 186 -9.65 -3.21 -1.07
CA LYS A 186 -10.08 -1.81 -1.00
C LYS A 186 -9.64 -1.12 -2.30
N ASN A 187 -10.43 -1.24 -3.37
CA ASN A 187 -10.32 -0.44 -4.59
C ASN A 187 -8.94 -0.40 -5.27
N LEU A 188 -8.19 -1.51 -5.34
CA LEU A 188 -7.14 -1.63 -6.36
C LEU A 188 -7.80 -2.00 -7.69
N GLN A 189 -8.24 -0.98 -8.43
CA GLN A 189 -8.64 -1.17 -9.82
C GLN A 189 -7.40 -1.53 -10.65
N PHE A 190 -7.23 -2.82 -10.91
CA PHE A 190 -6.27 -3.31 -11.90
C PHE A 190 -6.61 -2.71 -13.27
N LYS A 191 -5.70 -1.90 -13.82
CA LYS A 191 -5.59 -1.69 -15.25
C LYS A 191 -4.21 -2.15 -15.68
N ILE A 192 -4.18 -3.33 -16.31
CA ILE A 192 -3.07 -3.80 -17.13
C ILE A 192 -3.13 -3.03 -18.46
#